data_AF-A0A7S3U4I9-F1
#
_entry.id   AF-A0A7S3U4I9-F1
#
_cell.length_a   1.000
_cell.length_b   1.000
_cell.length_c   1.000
_cell.angle_alpha   90.00
_cell.angle_beta   90.00
_cell.angle_gamma   90.00
#
_symmetry.space_group_name_H-M   'P 1'
#
loop_
_entity.id
_entity.type
_entity.pdbx_description
1 polymer ?
#
loop_
_entity_poly.entity_id
_entity_poly.type
_entity_poly.pdbx_seq_one_letter_code
_entity_poly.pdbx_strand_id
1 'polypeptide(L)'
;PVHHAQVHQLLQGAAPVIPQFKQERTPHPDLAPRLEQLRAAMENREYAAMVGDVCCEESDGRDAAEMNTYRSQLAVGANLLVSMGTMFAVGYYAGGTTEEPNGPRATMCGLAACIITMMIEM
;
A
#
# COMPACT_ATOMS: atom_id res chain seq x y z
N PRO A 1 -44.94 -18.92 -34.33
CA PRO A 1 -45.23 -17.58 -33.77
C PRO A 1 -46.43 -17.48 -32.81
N VAL A 2 -47.31 -18.49 -32.67
CA VAL A 2 -48.59 -18.36 -31.94
C VAL A 2 -48.52 -18.74 -30.44
N HIS A 3 -47.47 -19.45 -29.99
CA HIS A 3 -47.39 -19.93 -28.59
C HIS A 3 -47.05 -18.85 -27.54
N HIS A 4 -46.40 -17.74 -27.94
CA HIS A 4 -46.01 -16.69 -26.98
C HIS A 4 -47.19 -15.82 -26.51
N ALA A 5 -48.21 -15.66 -27.36
CA ALA A 5 -49.38 -14.84 -27.05
C ALA A 5 -50.23 -15.47 -25.94
N GLN A 6 -50.30 -16.81 -25.91
CA GLN A 6 -51.13 -17.54 -24.96
C GLN A 6 -50.55 -17.49 -23.54
N VAL A 7 -49.22 -17.55 -23.40
CA VAL A 7 -48.52 -17.39 -22.12
C VAL A 7 -48.76 -15.98 -21.56
N HIS A 8 -48.74 -14.96 -22.42
CA HIS A 8 -48.95 -13.59 -22.00
C HIS A 8 -50.37 -13.33 -21.50
N GLN A 9 -51.35 -14.04 -22.07
CA GLN A 9 -52.76 -13.99 -21.65
C GLN A 9 -53.00 -14.73 -20.33
N LEU A 10 -52.25 -15.81 -20.06
CA LEU A 10 -52.30 -16.54 -18.79
C LEU A 10 -51.67 -15.77 -17.63
N LEU A 11 -50.76 -14.83 -17.92
CA LEU A 11 -50.07 -14.00 -16.92
C LEU A 11 -50.74 -12.63 -16.69
N GLN A 12 -51.73 -12.24 -17.52
CA GLN A 12 -52.51 -11.02 -17.32
C GLN A 12 -53.45 -11.19 -16.12
N GLY A 13 -52.95 -10.86 -14.92
CA GLY A 13 -53.68 -10.94 -13.65
C GLY A 13 -52.97 -11.77 -12.58
N ALA A 14 -51.90 -12.47 -12.93
CA ALA A 14 -51.05 -13.15 -11.97
C ALA A 14 -50.10 -12.12 -11.33
N ALA A 15 -50.43 -11.65 -10.13
CA ALA A 15 -49.49 -10.90 -9.32
C ALA A 15 -48.41 -11.88 -8.80
N PRO A 16 -47.11 -11.58 -8.94
CA PRO A 16 -46.08 -12.41 -8.34
C PRO A 16 -46.29 -12.43 -6.83
N VAL A 17 -46.56 -13.62 -6.29
CA VAL A 17 -46.60 -13.84 -4.84
C VAL A 17 -45.16 -13.77 -4.36
N ILE A 18 -44.74 -12.58 -3.94
CA ILE A 18 -43.47 -12.39 -3.25
C ILE A 18 -43.69 -12.92 -1.83
N PRO A 19 -43.05 -14.03 -1.40
CA PRO A 19 -43.12 -14.43 -0.02
C PRO A 19 -42.54 -13.30 0.82
N GLN A 20 -43.38 -12.62 1.60
CA GLN A 20 -42.91 -11.65 2.58
C GLN A 20 -42.19 -12.45 3.67
N PHE A 21 -40.89 -12.65 3.50
CA PHE A 21 -40.00 -13.01 4.60
C PHE A 21 -39.88 -11.80 5.51
N LYS A 22 -40.92 -11.52 6.28
CA LYS A 22 -40.81 -10.66 7.45
C LYS A 22 -40.18 -11.52 8.54
N GLN A 23 -38.88 -11.78 8.38
CA GLN A 23 -38.09 -12.36 9.44
C GLN A 23 -37.97 -11.28 10.50
N GLU A 24 -38.80 -11.35 11.55
CA GLU A 24 -38.59 -10.59 12.77
C GLU A 24 -37.24 -11.04 13.32
N ARG A 25 -36.19 -10.32 12.91
CA ARG A 25 -34.85 -10.50 13.47
C ARG A 25 -34.94 -10.05 14.92
N THR A 26 -35.02 -11.02 15.83
CA THR A 26 -34.72 -10.81 17.24
C THR A 26 -33.34 -10.15 17.29
N PRO A 27 -33.22 -8.90 17.81
CA PRO A 27 -31.94 -8.22 17.86
C PRO A 27 -30.97 -9.07 18.68
N HIS A 28 -29.91 -9.56 18.07
CA HIS A 28 -28.85 -10.26 18.78
C HIS A 28 -28.29 -9.30 19.84
N PRO A 29 -28.14 -9.72 21.11
CA PRO A 29 -27.77 -8.83 22.22
C PRO A 29 -26.42 -8.12 22.01
N ASP A 30 -25.56 -8.67 21.15
CA ASP A 30 -24.23 -8.13 20.84
C ASP A 30 -24.21 -7.08 19.73
N LEU A 31 -25.34 -6.83 19.06
CA LEU A 31 -25.44 -5.85 17.98
C LEU A 31 -25.55 -4.41 18.51
N ALA A 32 -26.20 -4.23 19.65
CA ALA A 32 -26.35 -2.92 20.29
C ALA A 32 -24.99 -2.26 20.64
N PRO A 33 -24.04 -2.93 21.33
CA PRO A 33 -22.75 -2.32 21.64
C PRO A 33 -21.90 -2.09 20.38
N ARG A 34 -22.04 -2.91 19.34
CA ARG A 34 -21.33 -2.71 18.07
C ARG A 34 -21.86 -1.51 17.30
N LEU A 35 -23.18 -1.29 17.31
CA LEU A 35 -23.79 -0.11 16.69
C LEU A 35 -23.40 1.18 17.41
N GLU A 36 -23.28 1.13 18.74
CA GLU A 36 -22.81 2.26 19.55
C GLU A 36 -21.34 2.58 19.24
N GLN A 37 -20.46 1.58 19.16
CA GLN A 37 -19.07 1.76 18.72
C GLN A 37 -18.97 2.33 17.31
N LEU A 38 -19.78 1.83 16.36
CA LEU A 38 -19.82 2.33 15.00
C LEU A 38 -20.31 3.78 14.94
N ARG A 39 -21.30 4.15 15.76
CA ARG A 39 -21.76 5.54 15.88
C ARG A 39 -20.68 6.45 16.43
N ALA A 40 -20.02 6.06 17.52
CA ALA A 40 -18.93 6.83 18.10
C ALA A 40 -17.77 7.02 17.10
N ALA A 41 -17.46 5.99 16.31
CA ALA A 41 -16.43 6.08 15.27
C ALA A 41 -16.82 7.02 14.12
N MET A 42 -18.10 7.07 13.73
CA MET A 42 -18.59 8.02 12.72
C MET A 42 -18.59 9.45 13.25
N GLU A 43 -19.08 9.67 14.47
CA GLU A 43 -19.11 10.99 15.11
C GLU A 43 -17.69 11.56 15.27
N ASN A 44 -16.72 10.73 15.69
CA ASN A 44 -15.32 11.15 15.76
C ASN A 44 -14.75 11.52 14.38
N ARG A 45 -15.10 10.80 13.31
CA ARG A 45 -14.67 11.15 11.95
C ARG A 45 -15.27 12.46 11.48
N GLU A 46 -16.54 12.69 11.77
CA GLU A 46 -17.25 13.91 11.39
C GLU A 46 -16.73 15.11 12.18
N TYR A 47 -16.47 14.94 13.48
CA TYR A 47 -15.78 15.94 14.30
C TYR A 47 -14.36 16.23 13.79
N ALA A 48 -13.58 15.20 13.46
CA ALA A 48 -12.24 15.36 12.89
C ALA A 48 -12.26 16.09 11.54
N ALA A 49 -13.28 15.87 10.71
CA ALA A 49 -13.46 16.60 9.46
C ALA A 49 -13.83 18.07 9.70
N MET A 50 -14.67 18.36 10.71
CA MET A 50 -15.05 19.74 11.06
C MET A 50 -13.89 20.56 11.65
N VAL A 51 -12.98 19.92 12.38
CA VAL A 51 -11.83 20.57 13.01
C VAL A 51 -10.56 20.48 12.15
N GLY A 52 -10.55 19.59 11.15
CA GLY A 52 -9.43 19.35 10.25
C GLY A 52 -8.93 20.63 9.58
N ASP A 53 -9.83 21.42 8.99
CA ASP A 53 -9.47 22.66 8.29
C ASP A 53 -8.76 23.70 9.17
N VAL A 54 -8.94 23.65 10.50
CA VAL A 54 -8.29 24.56 11.47
C VAL A 54 -6.91 24.05 11.91
N CYS A 55 -6.70 22.74 11.91
CA CYS A 55 -5.42 22.11 12.28
C CYS A 55 -4.51 21.80 11.07
N CYS A 56 -5.07 21.72 9.86
CA CYS A 56 -4.35 21.32 8.65
C CYS A 56 -3.30 22.34 8.20
N GLU A 57 -3.46 23.65 8.45
CA GLU A 57 -2.42 24.63 8.08
C GLU A 57 -1.08 24.41 8.80
N GLU A 58 -1.09 23.89 10.03
CA GLU A 58 0.13 23.56 10.78
C GLU A 58 0.62 22.11 10.56
N SER A 59 -0.29 21.17 10.27
CA SER A 59 0.05 19.76 10.02
C SER A 59 0.60 19.53 8.60
N ASP A 60 0.00 20.10 7.55
CA ASP A 60 0.45 19.84 6.16
C ASP A 60 1.89 20.32 5.93
N GLY A 61 2.29 21.43 6.55
CA GLY A 61 3.67 21.93 6.46
C GLY A 61 4.68 21.01 7.16
N ARG A 62 4.27 20.39 8.27
CA ARG A 62 5.09 19.47 9.06
C ARG A 62 5.16 18.09 8.40
N ASP A 63 4.03 17.56 7.94
CA ASP A 63 3.92 16.29 7.24
C ASP A 63 4.63 16.35 5.87
N ALA A 64 4.55 17.48 5.15
CA ALA A 64 5.32 17.69 3.92
C ALA A 64 6.83 17.79 4.17
N ALA A 65 7.27 18.45 5.26
CA ALA A 65 8.68 18.54 5.63
C ALA A 65 9.24 17.18 6.08
N GLU A 66 8.47 16.42 6.86
CA GLU A 66 8.82 15.06 7.26
C GLU A 66 8.87 14.13 6.04
N MET A 67 7.86 14.17 5.17
CA MET A 67 7.85 13.38 3.93
C MET A 67 9.00 13.75 2.98
N ASN A 68 9.36 15.02 2.87
CA ASN A 68 10.51 15.44 2.07
C ASN A 68 11.84 14.94 2.67
N THR A 69 11.95 14.91 4.00
CA THR A 69 13.11 14.35 4.71
C THR A 69 13.21 12.84 4.51
N TYR A 70 12.09 12.11 4.56
CA TYR A 70 12.09 10.68 4.24
C TYR A 70 12.48 10.40 2.78
N ARG A 71 11.99 11.21 1.85
CA ARG A 71 12.36 11.11 0.43
C ARG A 71 13.84 11.40 0.21
N SER A 72 14.41 12.40 0.89
CA SER A 72 15.83 12.71 0.78
C SER A 72 16.70 11.60 1.37
N GLN A 73 16.33 11.03 2.52
CA GLN A 73 17.02 9.89 3.11
C GLN A 73 16.95 8.63 2.24
N LEU A 74 15.79 8.36 1.62
CA LEU A 74 15.65 7.28 0.66
C LEU A 74 16.51 7.50 -0.59
N ALA A 75 16.57 8.72 -1.10
CA ALA A 75 17.40 9.06 -2.26
C ALA A 75 18.89 8.88 -1.96
N VAL A 76 19.34 9.30 -0.77
CA VAL A 76 20.73 9.11 -0.32
C VAL A 76 21.05 7.62 -0.18
N GLY A 77 20.18 6.85 0.49
CA GLY A 77 20.39 5.40 0.64
C GLY A 77 20.36 4.65 -0.69
N ALA A 78 19.48 5.03 -1.61
CA ALA A 78 19.43 4.45 -2.95
C ALA A 78 20.70 4.75 -3.76
N ASN A 79 21.19 5.99 -3.71
CA ASN A 79 22.43 6.37 -4.38
C ASN A 79 23.63 5.57 -3.82
N LEU A 80 23.68 5.40 -2.50
CA LEU A 80 24.72 4.64 -1.80
C LEU A 80 24.72 3.15 -2.21
N LEU A 81 23.53 2.55 -2.35
CA LEU A 81 23.43 1.16 -2.84
C LEU A 81 23.90 1.03 -4.29
N VAL A 82 23.55 2.00 -5.14
CA VAL A 82 23.96 2.02 -6.55
C VAL A 82 25.46 2.22 -6.68
N SER A 83 26.05 3.15 -5.93
CA SER A 83 27.50 3.39 -5.94
C SER A 83 28.29 2.20 -5.40
N MET A 84 27.85 1.58 -4.30
CA MET A 84 28.49 0.38 -3.77
C MET A 84 28.39 -0.79 -4.74
N GLY A 85 27.23 -1.01 -5.35
CA GLY A 85 27.04 -2.10 -6.33
C GLY A 85 27.87 -1.91 -7.60
N THR A 86 27.93 -0.69 -8.11
CA THR A 86 28.75 -0.37 -9.29
C THR A 86 30.23 -0.52 -8.97
N MET A 87 30.71 -0.02 -7.83
CA MET A 87 32.11 -0.14 -7.46
C MET A 87 32.51 -1.60 -7.17
N PHE A 88 31.62 -2.40 -6.58
CA PHE A 88 31.83 -3.84 -6.43
C PHE A 88 32.06 -4.50 -7.79
N ALA A 89 31.17 -4.25 -8.76
CA ALA A 89 31.25 -4.85 -10.08
C ALA A 89 32.54 -4.44 -10.82
N VAL A 90 32.92 -3.16 -10.72
CA VAL A 90 34.17 -2.63 -11.29
C VAL A 90 35.38 -3.27 -10.62
N GLY A 91 35.42 -3.33 -9.29
CA GLY A 91 36.51 -3.96 -8.55
C GLY A 91 36.61 -5.47 -8.81
N TYR A 92 35.47 -6.15 -8.94
CA TYR A 92 35.39 -7.56 -9.28
C TYR A 92 35.96 -7.84 -10.67
N TYR A 93 35.53 -7.07 -11.67
CA TYR A 93 36.01 -7.19 -13.03
C TYR A 93 37.51 -6.87 -13.15
N ALA A 94 37.97 -5.80 -12.48
CA ALA A 94 39.38 -5.40 -12.47
C ALA A 94 40.29 -6.40 -11.73
N GLY A 95 39.76 -7.08 -10.71
CA GLY A 95 40.50 -8.08 -9.94
C GLY A 95 40.57 -9.47 -10.58
N GLY A 96 39.73 -9.74 -11.58
CA GLY A 96 39.74 -10.99 -12.35
C GLY A 96 40.96 -11.09 -13.26
N THR A 97 41.52 -12.29 -13.40
CA THR A 97 42.60 -12.58 -14.35
C THR A 97 42.12 -13.54 -15.43
N THR A 98 42.87 -13.67 -16.53
CA THR A 98 42.54 -14.59 -17.63
C THR A 98 42.52 -16.06 -17.23
N GLU A 99 43.26 -16.44 -16.18
CA GLU A 99 43.28 -17.82 -15.65
C GLU A 99 42.16 -18.07 -14.63
N GLU A 100 41.77 -17.06 -13.83
CA GLU A 100 40.71 -17.16 -12.83
C GLU A 100 39.80 -15.92 -12.83
N PRO A 101 38.84 -15.83 -13.76
CA PRO A 101 37.97 -14.66 -13.88
C PRO A 101 37.06 -14.47 -12.66
N ASN A 102 36.65 -15.57 -12.02
CA ASN A 102 35.76 -15.56 -10.85
C ASN A 102 36.46 -16.03 -9.56
N GLY A 103 37.79 -15.96 -9.52
CA GLY A 103 38.58 -16.43 -8.39
C GLY A 103 38.40 -15.57 -7.12
N PRO A 104 38.92 -16.03 -5.97
CA PRO A 104 38.83 -15.31 -4.70
C PRO A 104 39.51 -13.92 -4.74
N ARG A 105 40.41 -13.68 -5.70
CA ARG A 105 41.00 -12.35 -5.91
C ARG A 105 40.00 -11.33 -6.45
N ALA A 106 39.12 -11.73 -7.37
CA ALA A 106 38.09 -10.86 -7.94
C ALA A 106 37.11 -10.42 -6.84
N THR A 107 36.65 -11.35 -5.99
CA THR A 107 35.76 -11.02 -4.86
C THR A 107 36.44 -10.12 -3.84
N MET A 108 37.72 -10.33 -3.52
CA MET A 108 38.47 -9.47 -2.60
C MET A 108 38.69 -8.06 -3.15
N CYS A 109 39.00 -7.92 -4.44
CA CYS A 109 39.10 -6.60 -5.08
C CYS A 109 37.75 -5.87 -5.11
N GLY A 110 36.65 -6.56 -5.40
CA GLY A 110 35.30 -6.00 -5.32
C GLY A 110 34.95 -5.50 -3.92
N LEU A 111 35.22 -6.31 -2.89
CA LEU A 111 34.99 -5.91 -1.48
C LEU A 111 35.87 -4.74 -1.05
N ALA A 112 37.14 -4.72 -1.43
CA ALA A 112 38.03 -3.59 -1.14
C ALA A 112 37.51 -2.30 -1.79
N ALA A 113 37.00 -2.38 -3.02
CA ALA A 113 36.44 -1.23 -3.71
C ALA A 113 35.15 -0.72 -3.03
N CYS A 114 34.27 -1.61 -2.54
CA CYS A 114 33.12 -1.21 -1.71
C CYS A 114 33.52 -0.45 -0.44
N ILE A 115 34.54 -0.95 0.27
CA ILE A 115 35.02 -0.31 1.51
C ILE A 115 35.55 1.10 1.21
N ILE A 116 36.27 1.27 0.11
CA ILE A 116 36.78 2.57 -0.33
C ILE A 116 35.62 3.51 -0.66
N THR A 117 34.62 3.06 -1.42
CA THR A 117 33.42 3.88 -1.70
C THR A 117 32.73 4.31 -0.42
N MET A 118 32.65 3.42 0.57
CA MET A 118 32.04 3.76 1.86
C MET A 118 32.81 4.87 2.59
N MET A 119 34.14 4.87 2.53
CA MET A 119 34.97 5.94 3.11
C MET A 119 34.86 7.28 2.37
N ILE A 120 34.48 7.27 1.09
CA ILE A 120 34.27 8.48 0.29
C ILE A 120 32.88 9.08 0.55
N GLU A 121 31.90 8.23 0.85
CA GLU A 121 30.50 8.64 1.05
C GLU A 121 30.13 8.95 2.50
N MET A 122 31.02 8.66 3.47
CA MET A 122 30.94 9.17 4.85
C MET A 122 31.46 10.59 4.97
#